data_AF-A0A923V6F2-F1
#
_entry.id   AF-A0A923V6F2-F1
#
_cell.length_a   1.000
_cell.length_b   1.000
_cell.length_c   1.000
_cell.angle_alpha   90.00
_cell.angle_beta   90.00
_cell.angle_gamma   90.00
#
_symmetry.space_group_name_H-M   'P 1'
#
loop_
_entity.id
_entity.type
_entity.pdbx_description
1 polymer ?
#
loop_
_entity_poly.entity_id
_entity_poly.type
_entity_poly.pdbx_seq_one_letter_code
_entity_poly.pdbx_strand_id
1 'polypeptide(L)'
;MKAKYWIAVLVLVGTVLAIEYDIARRTDAKITAKNRKPAATVAIAAGSVAPAQATSEAVPITFEERFKSETLQIASLQASPGQVEQRLEALALSMTSNDIQSLSKIMQNPARNSDERAMAVEILSLKKTPESLRALEGFVKTHQPTTKENWSRSQEFESVMRAQAVEGIAAYPEKDLALTSLNSLSQQVDESFLLDRIMRSSVSVKGKAAATEQQDDAALKKLIE
;
A
#
# COMPACT_ATOMS: atom_id res chain seq x y z
N MET A 1 -8.28 24.86 12.06
CA MET A 1 -8.28 23.45 11.63
C MET A 1 -6.98 23.11 10.87
N LYS A 2 -5.82 23.07 11.53
CA LYS A 2 -4.52 22.79 10.86
C LYS A 2 -3.58 21.84 11.63
N ALA A 3 -3.97 21.37 12.82
CA ALA A 3 -3.09 20.61 13.71
C ALA A 3 -3.24 19.07 13.63
N LYS A 4 -4.27 18.55 12.93
CA LYS A 4 -4.58 17.10 12.92
C LYS A 4 -3.83 16.30 11.86
N TYR A 5 -3.35 16.94 10.79
CA TYR A 5 -2.65 16.25 9.68
C TYR A 5 -1.17 15.96 9.94
N TRP A 6 -0.59 16.53 11.02
CA TRP A 6 0.83 16.32 11.32
C TRP A 6 1.12 14.94 11.92
N ILE A 7 0.11 14.27 12.50
CA ILE A 7 0.28 13.00 13.20
C ILE A 7 0.28 11.83 12.21
N ALA A 8 -0.61 11.84 11.21
CA ALA A 8 -0.59 10.89 10.09
C ALA A 8 0.77 10.93 9.35
N VAL A 9 1.34 12.12 9.18
CA VAL A 9 2.69 12.30 8.60
C VAL A 9 3.78 11.74 9.52
N LEU A 10 3.67 11.89 10.85
CA LEU A 10 4.67 11.38 11.79
C LEU A 10 4.69 9.84 11.91
N VAL A 11 3.53 9.18 11.83
CA VAL A 11 3.46 7.71 11.81
C VAL A 11 4.04 7.15 10.51
N LEU A 12 3.81 7.82 9.39
CA LEU A 12 4.35 7.46 8.07
C LEU A 12 5.86 7.75 7.97
N VAL A 13 6.35 8.82 8.60
CA VAL A 13 7.79 9.11 8.71
C VAL A 13 8.50 8.14 9.67
N GLY A 14 7.84 7.73 10.77
CA GLY A 14 8.39 6.77 11.73
C GLY A 14 8.61 5.38 11.13
N THR A 15 7.69 4.91 10.28
CA THR A 15 7.85 3.64 9.55
C THR A 15 8.91 3.74 8.45
N VAL A 16 8.99 4.86 7.74
CA VAL A 16 10.04 5.12 6.73
C VAL A 16 11.45 5.14 7.35
N LEU A 17 11.65 5.79 8.50
CA LEU A 17 12.98 5.85 9.15
C LEU A 17 13.46 4.50 9.68
N ALA A 18 12.54 3.63 10.13
CA ALA A 18 12.88 2.26 10.53
C ALA A 18 13.29 1.38 9.32
N ILE A 19 12.76 1.67 8.13
CA ILE A 19 13.08 0.99 6.87
C ILE A 19 14.43 1.47 6.31
N GLU A 20 14.73 2.78 6.36
CA GLU A 20 16.00 3.34 5.89
C GLU A 20 17.21 2.84 6.70
N TYR A 21 17.06 2.69 8.02
CA TYR A 21 18.13 2.14 8.87
C TYR A 21 18.49 0.68 8.50
N ASP A 22 17.53 -0.12 8.04
CA ASP A 22 17.78 -1.50 7.58
C ASP A 22 18.36 -1.55 6.15
N ILE A 23 18.01 -0.60 5.27
CA ILE A 23 18.58 -0.49 3.92
C ILE A 23 20.07 -0.11 3.98
N ALA A 24 20.44 0.90 4.77
CA ALA A 24 21.83 1.33 4.92
C ALA A 24 22.75 0.20 5.42
N ARG A 25 22.27 -0.58 6.40
CA ARG A 25 23.00 -1.73 6.95
C ARG A 25 23.18 -2.87 5.94
N ARG A 26 22.25 -3.05 5.01
CA ARG A 26 22.31 -4.08 3.95
C ARG A 26 23.16 -3.66 2.75
N THR A 27 23.27 -2.37 2.44
CA THR A 27 24.14 -1.85 1.37
C THR A 27 25.62 -1.89 1.74
N ASP A 28 25.98 -1.55 2.97
CA ASP A 28 27.38 -1.60 3.42
C ASP A 28 27.92 -3.04 3.48
N ALA A 29 27.07 -4.02 3.80
CA ALA A 29 27.45 -5.43 3.78
C ALA A 29 27.62 -6.00 2.36
N LYS A 30 27.00 -5.41 1.33
CA LYS A 30 27.02 -5.91 -0.06
C LYS A 30 28.10 -5.27 -0.94
N ILE A 31 28.50 -4.03 -0.67
CA ILE A 31 29.50 -3.32 -1.49
C ILE A 31 30.91 -3.92 -1.30
N THR A 32 31.21 -4.48 -0.14
CA THR A 32 32.51 -5.12 0.15
C THR A 32 32.73 -6.45 -0.59
N ALA A 33 31.66 -7.10 -1.08
CA ALA A 33 31.74 -8.44 -1.67
C ALA A 33 31.91 -8.47 -3.21
N LYS A 34 31.72 -7.35 -3.93
CA LYS A 34 31.58 -7.39 -5.41
C LYS A 34 32.71 -6.73 -6.22
N ASN A 35 33.77 -6.21 -5.59
CA ASN A 35 34.90 -5.59 -6.29
C ASN A 35 36.11 -6.52 -6.48
N ARG A 36 35.96 -7.56 -7.34
CA ARG A 36 37.09 -8.19 -8.04
C ARG A 36 36.75 -8.35 -9.54
N LYS A 37 37.39 -7.49 -10.34
CA LYS A 37 37.51 -7.38 -11.82
C LYS A 37 38.17 -8.65 -12.46
N PRO A 38 38.41 -8.77 -13.81
CA PRO A 38 38.12 -7.83 -14.94
C PRO A 38 37.68 -8.40 -16.34
N ALA A 39 37.19 -7.47 -17.17
CA ALA A 39 37.45 -7.16 -18.60
C ALA A 39 37.22 -8.17 -19.76
N ALA A 40 36.50 -7.70 -20.80
CA ALA A 40 36.84 -7.90 -22.21
C ALA A 40 36.22 -6.80 -23.12
N THR A 41 37.03 -6.34 -24.07
CA THR A 41 36.84 -5.26 -25.06
C THR A 41 36.50 -5.86 -26.43
N VAL A 42 35.57 -5.28 -27.22
CA VAL A 42 35.57 -5.21 -28.72
C VAL A 42 34.53 -4.14 -29.14
N ALA A 43 34.94 -2.95 -29.61
CA ALA A 43 35.22 -2.48 -30.98
C ALA A 43 33.98 -2.09 -31.83
N ILE A 44 34.04 -0.87 -32.34
CA ILE A 44 33.04 -0.10 -33.10
C ILE A 44 33.20 -0.41 -34.60
N ALA A 45 32.10 -0.56 -35.33
CA ALA A 45 32.07 -0.44 -36.79
C ALA A 45 30.86 0.41 -37.22
N ALA A 46 31.15 1.51 -37.91
CA ALA A 46 30.20 2.46 -38.44
C ALA A 46 29.56 1.94 -39.74
N GLY A 47 28.24 2.13 -39.89
CA GLY A 47 27.49 1.88 -41.12
C GLY A 47 26.32 2.85 -41.20
N SER A 48 26.39 3.76 -42.17
CA SER A 48 25.41 4.80 -42.50
C SER A 48 24.09 4.21 -42.99
N VAL A 49 22.95 4.67 -42.44
CA VAL A 49 21.63 4.63 -43.09
C VAL A 49 20.74 5.79 -42.58
N ALA A 50 20.02 6.37 -43.52
CA ALA A 50 19.20 7.59 -43.47
C ALA A 50 18.22 7.70 -42.28
N PRO A 51 17.76 8.93 -41.92
CA PRO A 51 16.79 9.09 -40.85
C PRO A 51 15.43 8.59 -41.32
N ALA A 52 15.11 7.34 -40.99
CA ALA A 52 13.74 6.88 -40.97
C ALA A 52 13.00 7.72 -39.92
N GLN A 53 12.02 8.50 -40.36
CA GLN A 53 11.03 9.10 -39.48
C GLN A 53 10.32 7.93 -38.76
N ALA A 54 10.80 7.61 -37.55
CA ALA A 54 10.09 6.76 -36.64
C ALA A 54 8.87 7.56 -36.16
N THR A 55 7.72 7.34 -36.79
CA THR A 55 6.44 7.43 -36.10
C THR A 55 6.52 6.46 -34.93
N SER A 56 7.00 6.96 -33.80
CA SER A 56 6.92 6.28 -32.51
C SER A 56 5.44 6.20 -32.16
N GLU A 57 4.78 5.16 -32.64
CA GLU A 57 3.59 4.64 -31.94
C GLU A 57 4.06 4.36 -30.51
N ALA A 58 3.70 5.27 -29.60
CA ALA A 58 4.05 5.13 -28.19
C ALA A 58 3.46 3.80 -27.72
N VAL A 59 4.34 2.82 -27.46
CA VAL A 59 3.94 1.54 -26.87
C VAL A 59 3.11 1.87 -25.63
N PRO A 60 1.86 1.39 -25.53
CA PRO A 60 1.03 1.71 -24.39
C PRO A 60 1.72 1.19 -23.13
N ILE A 61 2.14 2.12 -22.28
CA ILE A 61 2.78 1.80 -21.00
C ILE A 61 1.79 0.94 -20.22
N THR A 62 2.24 -0.24 -19.78
CA THR A 62 1.39 -1.15 -19.02
C THR A 62 0.99 -0.50 -17.70
N PHE A 63 -0.16 -0.88 -17.13
CA PHE A 63 -0.56 -0.35 -15.83
C PHE A 63 0.47 -0.68 -14.73
N GLU A 64 1.09 -1.86 -14.77
CA GLU A 64 2.15 -2.22 -13.82
C GLU A 64 3.35 -1.27 -13.88
N GLU A 65 3.75 -0.83 -15.08
CA GLU A 65 4.83 0.16 -15.24
C GLU A 65 4.42 1.54 -14.72
N ARG A 66 3.17 1.98 -14.97
CA ARG A 66 2.64 3.24 -14.42
C ARG A 66 2.57 3.17 -12.90
N PHE A 67 2.03 2.10 -12.34
CA PHE A 67 1.93 1.86 -10.91
C PHE A 67 3.32 1.83 -10.23
N LYS A 68 4.29 1.16 -10.84
CA LYS A 68 5.66 1.10 -10.32
C LYS A 68 6.35 2.46 -10.36
N SER A 69 6.16 3.21 -11.45
CA SER A 69 6.66 4.58 -11.57
C SER A 69 6.06 5.48 -10.49
N GLU A 70 4.74 5.41 -10.27
CA GLU A 70 4.05 6.19 -9.24
C GLU A 70 4.52 5.82 -7.83
N THR A 71 4.70 4.52 -7.53
CA THR A 71 5.23 4.05 -6.24
C THR A 71 6.61 4.65 -5.94
N LEU A 72 7.51 4.68 -6.94
CA LEU A 72 8.83 5.28 -6.80
C LEU A 72 8.79 6.81 -6.66
N GLN A 73 7.91 7.48 -7.41
CA GLN A 73 7.79 8.94 -7.36
C GLN A 73 7.18 9.40 -6.03
N ILE A 74 6.21 8.68 -5.49
CA ILE A 74 5.62 9.00 -4.18
C ILE A 74 6.65 8.86 -3.07
N ALA A 75 7.52 7.85 -3.12
CA ALA A 75 8.64 7.72 -2.18
C ALA A 75 9.59 8.93 -2.22
N SER A 76 9.70 9.62 -3.36
CA SER A 76 10.52 10.83 -3.50
C SER A 76 9.81 12.14 -3.09
N LEU A 77 8.48 12.11 -2.90
CA LEU A 77 7.65 13.30 -2.64
C LEU A 77 7.23 13.46 -1.16
N GLN A 78 7.98 12.87 -0.23
CA GLN A 78 7.67 12.84 1.22
C GLN A 78 7.36 14.23 1.84
N ALA A 79 7.86 15.32 1.25
CA ALA A 79 7.63 16.68 1.75
C ALA A 79 6.27 17.31 1.37
N SER A 80 5.48 16.67 0.50
CA SER A 80 4.22 17.25 -0.04
C SER A 80 3.03 16.28 0.02
N PRO A 81 2.44 16.03 1.21
CA PRO A 81 1.37 15.04 1.38
C PRO A 81 0.15 15.26 0.47
N GLY A 82 -0.31 16.51 0.31
CA GLY A 82 -1.47 16.80 -0.53
C GLY A 82 -1.24 16.55 -2.03
N GLN A 83 0.01 16.63 -2.51
CA GLN A 83 0.32 16.28 -3.89
C GLN A 83 0.35 14.76 -4.09
N VAL A 84 0.79 14.02 -3.09
CA VAL A 84 0.75 12.55 -3.10
C VAL A 84 -0.69 12.06 -3.15
N GLU A 85 -1.56 12.60 -2.30
CA GLU A 85 -2.99 12.26 -2.25
C GLU A 85 -3.68 12.49 -3.59
N GLN A 86 -3.52 13.68 -4.18
CA GLN A 86 -4.09 14.00 -5.50
C GLN A 86 -3.64 13.05 -6.61
N ARG A 87 -2.37 12.64 -6.60
CA ARG A 87 -1.84 11.70 -7.59
C ARG A 87 -2.43 10.30 -7.41
N LEU A 88 -2.56 9.85 -6.17
CA LEU A 88 -3.15 8.55 -5.85
C LEU A 88 -4.63 8.49 -6.23
N GLU A 89 -5.39 9.55 -5.95
CA GLU A 89 -6.77 9.68 -6.37
C GLU A 89 -6.90 9.67 -7.90
N ALA A 90 -6.08 10.45 -8.59
CA ALA A 90 -6.08 10.48 -10.06
C ALA A 90 -5.76 9.10 -10.66
N LEU A 91 -4.76 8.41 -10.10
CA LEU A 91 -4.41 7.05 -10.51
C LEU A 91 -5.58 6.09 -10.29
N ALA A 92 -6.17 6.08 -9.09
CA ALA A 92 -7.31 5.24 -8.76
C ALA A 92 -8.50 5.49 -9.71
N LEU A 93 -8.84 6.74 -9.96
CA LEU A 93 -9.94 7.10 -10.88
C LEU A 93 -9.70 6.57 -12.30
N SER A 94 -8.46 6.64 -12.79
CA SER A 94 -8.08 6.19 -14.14
C SER A 94 -8.06 4.67 -14.34
N MET A 95 -8.13 3.88 -13.25
CA MET A 95 -8.02 2.42 -13.33
C MET A 95 -9.21 1.75 -14.01
N THR A 96 -8.90 0.72 -14.80
CA THR A 96 -9.84 -0.24 -15.37
C THR A 96 -10.04 -1.45 -14.45
N SER A 97 -11.02 -2.31 -14.75
CA SER A 97 -11.24 -3.56 -14.01
C SER A 97 -10.04 -4.52 -14.08
N ASN A 98 -9.28 -4.52 -15.18
CA ASN A 98 -8.06 -5.31 -15.31
C ASN A 98 -6.97 -4.80 -14.35
N ASP A 99 -6.87 -3.48 -14.18
CA ASP A 99 -5.91 -2.85 -13.27
C ASP A 99 -6.24 -3.20 -11.81
N ILE A 100 -7.53 -3.25 -11.46
CA ILE A 100 -7.99 -3.71 -10.14
C ILE A 100 -7.56 -5.16 -9.89
N GLN A 101 -7.71 -6.04 -10.87
CA GLN A 101 -7.25 -7.44 -10.75
C GLN A 101 -5.74 -7.54 -10.59
N SER A 102 -4.97 -6.72 -11.32
CA SER A 102 -3.51 -6.67 -11.19
C SER A 102 -3.08 -6.18 -9.81
N LEU A 103 -3.68 -5.10 -9.29
CA LEU A 103 -3.42 -4.64 -7.92
C LEU A 103 -3.82 -5.68 -6.88
N SER A 104 -4.94 -6.38 -7.09
CA SER A 104 -5.36 -7.47 -6.21
C SER A 104 -4.31 -8.59 -6.14
N LYS A 105 -3.69 -8.95 -7.26
CA LYS A 105 -2.60 -9.94 -7.31
C LYS A 105 -1.33 -9.44 -6.63
N ILE A 106 -1.00 -8.16 -6.79
CA ILE A 106 0.15 -7.53 -6.12
C ILE A 106 -0.04 -7.57 -4.60
N MET A 107 -1.17 -7.03 -4.11
CA MET A 107 -1.54 -6.98 -2.69
C MET A 107 -1.44 -8.37 -2.02
N GLN A 108 -1.96 -9.41 -2.68
CA GLN A 108 -2.02 -10.77 -2.13
C GLN A 108 -0.70 -11.55 -2.18
N ASN A 109 0.32 -11.09 -2.92
CA ASN A 109 1.55 -11.85 -3.14
C ASN A 109 2.63 -11.50 -2.10
N PRO A 110 2.95 -12.39 -1.13
CA PRO A 110 3.93 -12.10 -0.08
C PRO A 110 5.37 -11.93 -0.59
N ALA A 111 5.68 -12.40 -1.81
CA ALA A 111 7.00 -12.25 -2.42
C ALA A 111 7.21 -10.89 -3.12
N ARG A 112 6.15 -10.06 -3.24
CA ARG A 112 6.26 -8.70 -3.78
C ARG A 112 6.82 -7.73 -2.75
N ASN A 113 7.34 -6.61 -3.23
CA ASN A 113 7.86 -5.54 -2.38
C ASN A 113 6.75 -5.00 -1.46
N SER A 114 7.07 -4.81 -0.17
CA SER A 114 6.10 -4.37 0.85
C SER A 114 5.45 -3.03 0.53
N ASP A 115 6.19 -2.08 -0.04
CA ASP A 115 5.67 -0.75 -0.41
C ASP A 115 4.71 -0.86 -1.59
N GLU A 116 5.02 -1.70 -2.60
CA GLU A 116 4.10 -1.99 -3.70
C GLU A 116 2.80 -2.62 -3.17
N ARG A 117 2.89 -3.51 -2.18
CA ARG A 117 1.70 -4.15 -1.59
C ARG A 117 0.85 -3.17 -0.80
N ALA A 118 1.47 -2.35 0.05
CA ALA A 118 0.78 -1.31 0.82
C ALA A 118 0.13 -0.28 -0.12
N MET A 119 0.84 0.13 -1.17
CA MET A 119 0.33 1.03 -2.20
C MET A 119 -0.87 0.45 -2.95
N ALA A 120 -0.85 -0.86 -3.24
CA ALA A 120 -1.98 -1.54 -3.86
C ALA A 120 -3.22 -1.51 -2.96
N VAL A 121 -3.07 -1.73 -1.64
CA VAL A 121 -4.17 -1.61 -0.66
C VAL A 121 -4.74 -0.19 -0.69
N GLU A 122 -3.88 0.83 -0.67
CA GLU A 122 -4.29 2.23 -0.63
C GLU A 122 -5.07 2.63 -1.90
N ILE A 123 -4.54 2.32 -3.08
CA ILE A 123 -5.20 2.68 -4.35
C ILE A 123 -6.53 1.93 -4.50
N LEU A 124 -6.61 0.65 -4.12
CA LEU A 124 -7.86 -0.10 -4.12
C LEU A 124 -8.88 0.50 -3.15
N SER A 125 -8.40 1.03 -2.02
CA SER A 125 -9.21 1.76 -1.04
C SER A 125 -9.72 3.08 -1.59
N LEU A 126 -8.98 3.77 -2.45
CA LEU A 126 -9.40 5.02 -3.11
C LEU A 126 -10.32 4.79 -4.32
N LYS A 127 -10.27 3.62 -4.97
CA LYS A 127 -11.05 3.35 -6.20
C LYS A 127 -12.57 3.41 -6.00
N LYS A 128 -13.06 3.02 -4.82
CA LYS A 128 -14.48 3.00 -4.43
C LYS A 128 -15.43 2.35 -5.46
N THR A 129 -15.03 1.24 -6.09
CA THR A 129 -15.96 0.44 -6.92
C THR A 129 -16.30 -0.90 -6.25
N PRO A 130 -17.39 -1.59 -6.64
CA PRO A 130 -17.72 -2.90 -6.09
C PRO A 130 -16.60 -3.93 -6.27
N GLU A 131 -15.85 -3.87 -7.37
CA GLU A 131 -14.71 -4.75 -7.63
C GLU A 131 -13.56 -4.49 -6.66
N SER A 132 -13.25 -3.22 -6.36
CA SER A 132 -12.19 -2.88 -5.41
C SER A 132 -12.58 -3.25 -3.99
N LEU A 133 -13.86 -3.05 -3.61
CA LEU A 133 -14.42 -3.51 -2.34
C LEU A 133 -14.25 -5.03 -2.17
N ARG A 134 -14.63 -5.81 -3.18
CA ARG A 134 -14.47 -7.28 -3.17
C ARG A 134 -13.01 -7.71 -3.10
N ALA A 135 -12.10 -6.99 -3.77
CA ALA A 135 -10.67 -7.28 -3.72
C ALA A 135 -10.13 -7.09 -2.30
N LEU A 136 -10.50 -5.99 -1.61
CA LEU A 136 -10.11 -5.73 -0.23
C LEU A 136 -10.72 -6.74 0.74
N GLU A 137 -12.01 -7.06 0.59
CA GLU A 137 -12.68 -8.09 1.41
C GLU A 137 -12.00 -9.46 1.22
N GLY A 138 -11.75 -9.87 -0.03
CA GLY A 138 -11.05 -11.10 -0.35
C GLY A 138 -9.64 -11.13 0.22
N PHE A 139 -8.93 -9.99 0.21
CA PHE A 139 -7.65 -9.88 0.88
C PHE A 139 -7.81 -10.16 2.35
N VAL A 140 -8.60 -9.40 3.11
CA VAL A 140 -8.77 -9.56 4.57
C VAL A 140 -9.14 -11.00 4.96
N LYS A 141 -10.03 -11.67 4.21
CA LYS A 141 -10.47 -13.05 4.46
C LYS A 141 -9.37 -14.10 4.41
N THR A 142 -8.33 -13.90 3.60
CA THR A 142 -7.22 -14.87 3.48
C THR A 142 -6.25 -14.84 4.68
N HIS A 143 -6.64 -14.18 5.77
CA HIS A 143 -5.80 -14.07 6.95
C HIS A 143 -5.61 -15.43 7.61
N GLN A 144 -4.37 -15.72 8.01
CA GLN A 144 -4.06 -16.88 8.83
C GLN A 144 -3.84 -16.41 10.27
N PRO A 145 -4.60 -16.94 11.26
CA PRO A 145 -4.53 -16.46 12.64
C PRO A 145 -3.11 -16.46 13.20
N THR A 146 -2.68 -15.31 13.72
CA THR A 146 -1.39 -15.19 14.41
C THR A 146 -1.49 -15.80 15.82
N THR A 147 -0.73 -16.87 16.10
CA THR A 147 -0.55 -17.38 17.48
C THR A 147 0.74 -16.84 18.09
N LYS A 148 0.83 -16.74 19.42
CA LYS A 148 2.04 -16.27 20.12
C LYS A 148 3.30 -17.07 19.76
N GLU A 149 3.13 -18.34 19.43
CA GLU A 149 4.22 -19.26 19.06
C GLU A 149 4.68 -19.08 17.61
N ASN A 150 3.82 -18.52 16.75
CA ASN A 150 4.12 -18.33 15.33
C ASN A 150 4.45 -16.88 14.96
N TRP A 151 4.42 -15.96 15.93
CA TRP A 151 4.61 -14.53 15.68
C TRP A 151 5.90 -14.25 14.90
N SER A 152 5.76 -13.49 13.82
CA SER A 152 6.88 -12.98 13.03
C SER A 152 6.58 -11.58 12.52
N ARG A 153 7.62 -10.80 12.24
CA ARG A 153 7.48 -9.48 11.60
C ARG A 153 6.69 -9.53 10.29
N SER A 154 6.79 -10.64 9.55
CA SER A 154 6.03 -10.82 8.32
C SER A 154 4.53 -10.91 8.58
N GLN A 155 4.13 -11.65 9.62
CA GLN A 155 2.71 -11.76 10.00
C GLN A 155 2.18 -10.46 10.60
N GLU A 156 2.98 -9.75 11.39
CA GLU A 156 2.62 -8.43 11.89
C GLU A 156 2.36 -7.47 10.72
N PHE A 157 3.25 -7.45 9.71
CA PHE A 157 3.05 -6.67 8.50
C PHE A 157 1.76 -7.04 7.75
N GLU A 158 1.48 -8.35 7.57
CA GLU A 158 0.21 -8.79 6.98
C GLU A 158 -1.01 -8.28 7.76
N SER A 159 -0.94 -8.33 9.09
CA SER A 159 -2.03 -7.91 9.97
C SER A 159 -2.28 -6.40 9.86
N VAL A 160 -1.20 -5.60 9.81
CA VAL A 160 -1.28 -4.15 9.60
C VAL A 160 -1.89 -3.81 8.23
N MET A 161 -1.43 -4.44 7.14
CA MET A 161 -2.01 -4.18 5.81
C MET A 161 -3.49 -4.56 5.74
N ARG A 162 -3.89 -5.65 6.40
CA ARG A 162 -5.29 -6.09 6.46
C ARG A 162 -6.14 -5.12 7.27
N ALA A 163 -5.59 -4.55 8.35
CA ALA A 163 -6.25 -3.48 9.09
C ALA A 163 -6.47 -2.24 8.20
N GLN A 164 -5.48 -1.85 7.40
CA GLN A 164 -5.63 -0.77 6.42
C GLN A 164 -6.69 -1.10 5.36
N ALA A 165 -6.76 -2.34 4.88
CA ALA A 165 -7.83 -2.76 3.97
C ALA A 165 -9.23 -2.68 4.63
N VAL A 166 -9.34 -3.02 5.91
CA VAL A 166 -10.58 -2.85 6.70
C VAL A 166 -11.01 -1.38 6.77
N GLU A 167 -10.07 -0.45 6.90
CA GLU A 167 -10.35 0.99 6.84
C GLU A 167 -10.79 1.43 5.45
N GLY A 168 -10.15 0.90 4.40
CA GLY A 168 -10.56 1.10 3.02
C GLY A 168 -12.01 0.69 2.76
N ILE A 169 -12.42 -0.46 3.30
CA ILE A 169 -13.80 -0.96 3.28
C ILE A 169 -14.73 -0.01 4.05
N ALA A 170 -14.32 0.46 5.23
CA ALA A 170 -15.12 1.38 6.05
C ALA A 170 -15.33 2.75 5.38
N ALA A 171 -14.35 3.19 4.59
CA ALA A 171 -14.43 4.42 3.81
C ALA A 171 -15.20 4.26 2.48
N TYR A 172 -15.84 3.12 2.23
CA TYR A 172 -16.63 2.90 1.02
C TYR A 172 -17.92 3.76 1.03
N PRO A 173 -18.34 4.38 -0.09
CA PRO A 173 -19.40 5.40 -0.09
C PRO A 173 -20.77 4.84 0.32
N GLU A 174 -21.12 3.66 -0.18
CA GLU A 174 -22.36 2.97 0.17
C GLU A 174 -22.24 2.29 1.54
N LYS A 175 -22.68 2.99 2.59
CA LYS A 175 -22.58 2.54 3.99
C LYS A 175 -23.16 1.15 4.23
N ASP A 176 -24.28 0.80 3.58
CA ASP A 176 -24.91 -0.52 3.77
C ASP A 176 -24.04 -1.65 3.19
N LEU A 177 -23.36 -1.40 2.07
CA LEU A 177 -22.41 -2.35 1.49
C LEU A 177 -21.15 -2.46 2.35
N ALA A 178 -20.62 -1.34 2.83
CA ALA A 178 -19.49 -1.32 3.76
C ALA A 178 -19.80 -2.13 5.03
N LEU A 179 -20.96 -1.90 5.65
CA LEU A 179 -21.41 -2.63 6.84
C LEU A 179 -21.63 -4.12 6.56
N THR A 180 -22.17 -4.47 5.39
CA THR A 180 -22.36 -5.86 4.99
C THR A 180 -21.01 -6.58 4.89
N SER A 181 -20.03 -5.99 4.20
CA SER A 181 -18.67 -6.54 4.11
C SER A 181 -17.99 -6.64 5.48
N LEU A 182 -18.08 -5.60 6.33
CA LEU A 182 -17.48 -5.64 7.67
C LEU A 182 -18.13 -6.70 8.58
N ASN A 183 -19.45 -6.86 8.54
CA ASN A 183 -20.15 -7.91 9.28
C ASN A 183 -19.81 -9.33 8.78
N SER A 184 -19.64 -9.48 7.46
CA SER A 184 -19.16 -10.72 6.84
C SER A 184 -17.75 -11.06 7.34
N LEU A 185 -16.86 -10.07 7.41
CA LEU A 185 -15.48 -10.24 7.89
C LEU A 185 -15.41 -10.57 9.39
N SER A 186 -16.24 -9.95 10.24
CA SER A 186 -16.24 -10.21 11.68
C SER A 186 -16.64 -11.65 12.06
N GLN A 187 -17.27 -12.37 11.15
CA GLN A 187 -17.63 -13.78 11.31
C GLN A 187 -16.55 -14.76 10.81
N GLN A 188 -15.56 -14.27 10.06
CA GLN A 188 -14.56 -15.11 9.39
C GLN A 188 -13.13 -14.86 9.88
N VAL A 189 -12.88 -13.72 10.52
CA VAL A 189 -11.56 -13.36 11.03
C VAL A 189 -11.48 -13.72 12.51
N ASP A 190 -10.49 -14.53 12.88
CA ASP A 190 -10.29 -14.97 14.27
C ASP A 190 -9.20 -14.16 15.01
N GLU A 191 -8.44 -13.32 14.31
CA GLU A 191 -7.40 -12.50 14.92
C GLU A 191 -7.99 -11.32 15.70
N SER A 192 -7.66 -11.22 16.98
CA SER A 192 -8.20 -10.21 17.90
C SER A 192 -7.93 -8.77 17.46
N PHE A 193 -6.74 -8.50 16.92
CA PHE A 193 -6.37 -7.18 16.42
C PHE A 193 -7.25 -6.75 15.23
N LEU A 194 -7.43 -7.64 14.24
CA LEU A 194 -8.28 -7.36 13.09
C LEU A 194 -9.75 -7.29 13.47
N LEU A 195 -10.21 -8.14 14.39
CA LEU A 195 -11.57 -8.08 14.93
C LEU A 195 -11.87 -6.74 15.60
N ASP A 196 -10.97 -6.23 16.45
CA ASP A 196 -11.11 -4.89 17.04
C ASP A 196 -11.21 -3.82 15.95
N ARG A 197 -10.34 -3.88 14.94
CA ARG A 197 -10.37 -2.92 13.81
C ARG A 197 -11.69 -2.97 13.05
N ILE A 198 -12.19 -4.17 12.71
CA ILE A 198 -13.47 -4.37 12.01
C ILE A 198 -14.63 -3.80 12.82
N MET A 199 -14.64 -4.02 14.13
CA MET A 199 -15.69 -3.53 15.02
C MET A 199 -15.68 -2.01 15.13
N ARG A 200 -14.51 -1.38 15.31
CA ARG A 200 -14.38 0.08 15.35
C ARG A 200 -14.79 0.72 14.02
N SER A 201 -14.32 0.17 12.91
CA SER A 201 -14.72 0.57 11.57
C SER A 201 -16.24 0.48 11.38
N SER A 202 -16.87 -0.61 11.83
CA SER A 202 -18.32 -0.78 11.78
C SER A 202 -19.09 0.27 12.58
N VAL A 203 -18.57 0.66 13.75
CA VAL A 203 -19.17 1.72 14.59
C VAL A 203 -19.00 3.10 13.94
N SER A 204 -17.84 3.37 13.34
CA SER A 204 -17.54 4.59 12.59
C SER A 204 -18.51 4.78 11.41
N VAL A 205 -18.71 3.73 10.60
CA VAL A 205 -19.66 3.78 9.45
C VAL A 205 -21.09 4.09 9.89
N LYS A 206 -21.51 3.58 11.05
CA LYS A 206 -22.84 3.86 11.65
C LYS A 206 -22.98 5.30 12.15
N GLY A 207 -21.94 6.12 12.09
CA GLY A 207 -21.90 7.48 12.64
C GLY A 207 -22.00 7.52 14.17
N LYS A 208 -21.75 6.38 14.82
CA LYS A 208 -21.88 6.23 16.28
C LYS A 208 -20.57 6.48 17.03
N ALA A 209 -19.47 6.68 16.31
CA ALA A 209 -18.20 7.10 16.89
C ALA A 209 -17.38 7.93 15.91
N ALA A 210 -16.37 8.60 16.46
CA ALA A 210 -15.31 9.23 15.69
C ALA A 210 -14.57 8.20 14.82
N ALA A 211 -13.94 8.68 13.74
CA ALA A 211 -13.13 7.85 12.86
C ALA A 211 -12.05 7.08 13.66
N THR A 212 -11.68 5.89 13.19
CA THR A 212 -10.81 4.97 13.94
C THR A 212 -9.49 5.60 14.36
N GLU A 213 -8.85 6.37 13.48
CA GLU A 213 -7.64 7.15 13.79
C GLU A 213 -7.82 8.10 14.99
N GLN A 214 -8.98 8.78 15.09
CA GLN A 214 -9.27 9.68 16.21
C GLN A 214 -9.48 8.93 17.53
N GLN A 215 -9.95 7.68 17.46
CA GLN A 215 -10.08 6.82 18.64
C GLN A 215 -8.71 6.35 19.12
N ASP A 216 -7.82 6.01 18.19
CA ASP A 216 -6.45 5.58 18.49
C ASP A 216 -5.65 6.73 19.11
N ASP A 217 -5.75 7.94 18.53
CA ASP A 217 -5.16 9.16 19.10
C ASP A 217 -5.63 9.43 20.54
N ALA A 218 -6.93 9.27 20.79
CA ALA A 218 -7.50 9.46 22.12
C ALA A 218 -7.02 8.40 23.12
N ALA A 219 -6.84 7.15 22.67
CA ALA A 219 -6.30 6.07 23.49
C ALA A 219 -4.82 6.30 23.82
N LEU A 220 -4.03 6.74 22.84
CA LEU A 220 -2.62 7.07 23.04
C LEU A 220 -2.42 8.23 24.02
N LYS A 221 -3.23 9.30 23.90
CA LYS A 221 -3.16 10.42 24.84
C LYS A 221 -3.41 9.99 26.29
N LYS A 222 -4.39 9.11 26.52
CA LYS A 222 -4.70 8.58 27.86
C LYS A 222 -3.59 7.71 28.47
N LEU A 223 -2.64 7.22 27.68
CA LEU A 223 -1.51 6.41 28.17
C LEU A 223 -0.30 7.27 28.54
N ILE A 224 -0.25 8.52 28.09
CA ILE A 224 0.88 9.45 28.28
C ILE A 224 0.59 10.46 29.40
N GLU A 225 -0.68 10.64 29.78
CA GLU A 225 -1.15 11.40 30.96
C GLU A 225 -1.24 10.52 32.20
#